data_AF-A0A6P1CXA8-F1
#
_entry.id   AF-A0A6P1CXA8-F1
#
_cell.length_a   1.000
_cell.length_b   1.000
_cell.length_c   1.000
_cell.angle_alpha   90.00
_cell.angle_beta   90.00
_cell.angle_gamma   90.00
#
_symmetry.space_group_name_H-M   'P 1'
#
loop_
_entity.id
_entity.type
_entity.pdbx_description
1 polymer ?
#
loop_
_entity_poly.entity_id
_entity_poly.type
_entity_poly.pdbx_seq_one_letter_code
_entity_poly.pdbx_strand_id
1 'polypeptide(L)'
;DRGRRTFRVERISEMVVTAETADRPEDFDLSEAWQQVVDEVERHRSTTAATVLISARLLPILRNQQGRHCVVDGPIDDGRIRTRVTAPTAWMVAQQLAGWGASIEVVG
;
A
#
# COMPACT_ATOMS: atom_id res chain seq x y z
N ASP A 1 -24.03 13.84 -13.86
CA ASP A 1 -23.36 13.53 -12.58
C ASP A 1 -23.98 12.26 -12.00
N ARG A 2 -23.19 11.43 -11.30
CA ARG A 2 -23.43 10.04 -10.80
C ARG A 2 -22.92 8.89 -11.69
N GLY A 3 -21.60 8.70 -11.69
CA GLY A 3 -20.92 7.48 -12.16
C GLY A 3 -20.56 6.52 -11.01
N ARG A 4 -19.81 5.47 -11.32
CA ARG A 4 -19.33 4.44 -10.36
C ARG A 4 -18.65 5.05 -9.12
N ARG A 5 -18.89 4.47 -7.94
CA ARG A 5 -18.26 4.82 -6.65
C ARG A 5 -17.95 3.56 -5.85
N THR A 6 -16.90 3.62 -5.04
CA THR A 6 -16.53 2.55 -4.10
C THR A 6 -16.66 3.07 -2.68
N PHE A 7 -17.32 2.30 -1.81
CA PHE A 7 -17.52 2.65 -0.41
C PHE A 7 -16.79 1.64 0.49
N ARG A 8 -16.18 2.13 1.58
CA ARG A 8 -15.64 1.26 2.63
C ARG A 8 -16.78 0.85 3.55
N VAL A 9 -17.04 -0.45 3.66
CA VAL A 9 -18.13 -1.00 4.48
C VAL A 9 -18.06 -0.50 5.93
N GLU A 10 -16.87 -0.46 6.52
CA GLU A 10 -16.65 0.03 7.90
C GLU A 10 -17.03 1.52 8.12
N ARG A 11 -17.21 2.30 7.04
CA ARG A 11 -17.56 3.73 7.12
C ARG A 11 -19.06 3.98 6.90
N ILE A 12 -19.85 2.94 6.70
CA ILE A 12 -21.30 3.06 6.56
C ILE A 12 -21.89 3.12 7.96
N SER A 13 -22.44 4.27 8.34
CA SER A 13 -23.10 4.45 9.65
C SER A 13 -24.49 3.83 9.69
N GLU A 14 -25.20 3.85 8.56
CA GLU A 14 -26.55 3.34 8.41
C GLU A 14 -26.78 2.85 6.98
N MET A 15 -27.57 1.78 6.82
CA MET A 15 -27.99 1.24 5.54
C MET A 15 -29.50 0.94 5.60
N VAL A 16 -30.26 1.58 4.71
CA VAL A 16 -31.71 1.38 4.61
C VAL A 16 -32.02 0.65 3.29
N VAL A 17 -32.72 -0.48 3.39
CA VAL A 17 -33.22 -1.20 2.22
C VAL A 17 -34.48 -0.49 1.72
N THR A 18 -34.49 -0.10 0.45
CA THR A 18 -35.64 0.53 -0.21
C THR A 18 -36.45 -0.51 -0.99
N ALA A 19 -37.64 -0.10 -1.46
CA ALA A 19 -38.44 -0.92 -2.40
C ALA A 19 -38.00 -0.74 -3.86
N GLU A 20 -36.93 0.02 -4.12
CA GLU A 20 -36.42 0.29 -5.46
C GLU A 20 -35.53 -0.86 -5.94
N THR A 21 -35.69 -1.27 -7.20
CA THR A 21 -34.81 -2.24 -7.84
C THR A 21 -33.63 -1.52 -8.49
N ALA A 22 -32.42 -2.02 -8.25
CA ALA A 22 -31.22 -1.58 -8.95
C ALA A 22 -30.87 -2.59 -10.05
N ASP A 23 -30.85 -2.14 -11.31
CA ASP A 23 -30.40 -2.96 -12.43
C ASP A 23 -28.88 -2.86 -12.59
N ARG A 24 -28.21 -4.02 -12.65
CA ARG A 24 -26.78 -4.09 -12.97
C ARG A 24 -26.62 -3.88 -14.49
N PRO A 25 -25.76 -2.94 -14.95
CA PRO A 25 -25.48 -2.79 -16.37
C PRO A 25 -24.96 -4.10 -16.98
N GLU A 26 -25.45 -4.47 -18.16
CA GLU A 26 -25.12 -5.74 -18.83
C GLU A 26 -23.62 -5.86 -19.16
N ASP A 27 -22.96 -4.74 -19.42
CA ASP A 27 -21.55 -4.62 -19.76
C ASP A 27 -20.64 -4.45 -18.53
N PHE A 28 -21.19 -4.51 -17.31
CA PHE A 28 -20.39 -4.33 -16.11
C PHE A 28 -19.61 -5.59 -15.71
N ASP A 29 -18.31 -5.60 -16.00
CA ASP A 29 -17.35 -6.57 -15.45
C ASP A 29 -16.94 -6.16 -14.03
N LEU A 30 -17.33 -6.98 -13.03
CA LEU A 30 -17.00 -6.73 -11.63
C LEU A 30 -15.51 -6.96 -11.34
N SER A 31 -14.89 -7.96 -11.97
CA SER A 31 -13.48 -8.30 -11.74
C SER A 31 -12.58 -7.20 -12.25
N GLU A 32 -12.86 -6.70 -13.47
CA GLU A 32 -12.12 -5.58 -14.04
C GLU A 32 -12.32 -4.29 -13.20
N ALA A 33 -13.58 -3.98 -12.85
CA ALA A 33 -13.88 -2.81 -12.04
C ALA A 33 -13.20 -2.87 -10.66
N TRP A 34 -13.15 -4.05 -10.04
CA TRP A 34 -12.48 -4.24 -8.77
C TRP A 34 -10.96 -4.10 -8.89
N GLN A 35 -10.36 -4.65 -9.94
CA GLN A 35 -8.92 -4.50 -10.21
C GLN A 35 -8.53 -3.04 -10.35
N GLN A 36 -9.30 -2.25 -11.12
CA GLN A 36 -9.08 -0.81 -11.28
C GLN A 36 -9.13 -0.04 -9.94
N VAL A 37 -10.07 -0.41 -9.06
CA VAL A 37 -10.20 0.19 -7.73
C VAL A 37 -9.01 -0.15 -6.85
N VAL A 38 -8.58 -1.43 -6.85
CA VAL A 38 -7.40 -1.86 -6.11
C VAL A 38 -6.16 -1.13 -6.61
N ASP A 39 -5.94 -1.10 -7.92
CA ASP A 39 -4.79 -0.43 -8.54
C ASP A 39 -4.74 1.06 -8.18
N GLU A 40 -5.88 1.74 -8.22
CA GLU A 40 -5.97 3.16 -7.85
C GLU A 40 -5.70 3.39 -6.35
N VAL A 41 -6.19 2.50 -5.48
CA VAL A 41 -5.88 2.54 -4.04
C VAL A 41 -4.40 2.25 -3.80
N GLU A 42 -3.80 1.32 -4.54
CA GLU A 42 -2.37 0.99 -4.44
C GLU A 42 -1.48 2.10 -4.93
N ARG A 43 -1.84 2.74 -6.04
CA ARG A 43 -1.13 3.91 -6.57
C ARG A 43 -1.03 5.00 -5.52
N HIS A 44 -2.13 5.29 -4.82
CA HIS A 44 -2.14 6.25 -3.72
C HIS A 44 -1.33 5.80 -2.49
N ARG A 45 -1.23 4.48 -2.25
CA ARG A 45 -0.50 3.93 -1.10
C ARG A 45 1.01 3.83 -1.31
N SER A 46 1.50 3.96 -2.55
CA SER A 46 2.91 3.82 -2.89
C SER A 46 3.49 5.03 -3.64
N THR A 47 2.94 6.24 -3.43
CA THR A 47 3.39 7.47 -4.13
C THR A 47 4.77 7.94 -3.70
N THR A 48 5.20 7.64 -2.47
CA THR A 48 6.53 7.98 -1.94
C THR A 48 7.29 6.71 -1.64
N ALA A 49 8.59 6.71 -1.91
CA ALA A 49 9.51 5.63 -1.56
C ALA A 49 10.69 6.19 -0.78
N ALA A 50 11.17 5.47 0.22
CA ALA A 50 12.51 5.65 0.76
C ALA A 50 13.37 4.44 0.42
N THR A 51 14.60 4.69 0.02
CA THR A 51 15.66 3.70 -0.12
C THR A 51 16.33 3.52 1.23
N VAL A 52 16.36 2.27 1.69
CA VAL A 52 16.91 1.92 2.99
C VAL A 52 17.94 0.80 2.88
N LEU A 53 18.96 0.87 3.73
CA LEU A 53 19.96 -0.17 3.90
C LEU A 53 19.71 -0.87 5.23
N ILE A 54 19.61 -2.19 5.18
CA ILE A 54 19.34 -3.03 6.35
C ILE A 54 20.22 -4.28 6.32
N SER A 55 20.60 -4.81 7.49
CA SER A 55 21.33 -6.08 7.54
C SER A 55 20.47 -7.23 6.99
N ALA A 56 21.10 -8.20 6.32
CA ALA A 56 20.42 -9.40 5.83
C ALA A 56 19.65 -10.16 6.93
N ARG A 57 20.15 -10.10 8.18
CA ARG A 57 19.52 -10.70 9.36
C ARG A 57 18.15 -10.11 9.68
N LEU A 58 17.97 -8.81 9.48
CA LEU A 58 16.74 -8.09 9.84
C LEU A 58 15.76 -7.95 8.68
N LEU A 59 16.20 -8.22 7.44
CA LEU A 59 15.37 -8.15 6.24
C LEU A 59 14.03 -8.93 6.35
N PRO A 60 13.97 -10.17 6.90
CA PRO A 60 12.70 -10.88 7.01
C PRO A 60 11.68 -10.17 7.89
N ILE A 61 12.14 -9.48 8.94
CA ILE A 61 11.30 -8.72 9.86
C ILE A 61 10.76 -7.47 9.15
N LEU A 62 11.61 -6.75 8.42
CA LEU A 62 11.20 -5.58 7.63
C LEU A 62 10.17 -5.97 6.56
N ARG A 63 10.40 -7.07 5.83
CA ARG A 63 9.44 -7.58 4.84
C ARG A 63 8.11 -7.98 5.47
N ASN A 64 8.13 -8.61 6.64
CA ASN A 64 6.90 -8.98 7.33
C ASN A 64 6.09 -7.75 7.75
N GLN A 65 6.74 -6.74 8.32
CA GLN A 65 6.07 -5.53 8.80
C GLN A 65 5.50 -4.66 7.67
N GLN A 66 6.24 -4.50 6.57
CA GLN A 66 5.84 -3.63 5.46
C GLN A 66 5.01 -4.36 4.38
N GLY A 67 5.04 -5.70 4.37
CA GLY A 67 4.38 -6.52 3.37
C GLY A 67 4.80 -6.14 1.95
N ARG A 68 3.82 -5.92 1.08
CA ARG A 68 4.02 -5.51 -0.32
C ARG A 68 4.65 -4.12 -0.50
N HIS A 69 4.70 -3.31 0.56
CA HIS A 69 5.32 -1.98 0.53
C HIS A 69 6.83 -2.04 0.80
N CYS A 70 7.43 -3.23 0.80
CA CYS A 70 8.86 -3.45 0.89
C CYS A 70 9.35 -4.24 -0.33
N VAL A 71 10.13 -3.57 -1.17
CA VAL A 71 10.74 -4.15 -2.37
C VAL A 71 12.23 -4.32 -2.15
N VAL A 72 12.73 -5.53 -2.33
CA VAL A 72 14.16 -5.84 -2.13
C VAL A 72 14.90 -5.65 -3.44
N ASP A 73 15.85 -4.71 -3.48
CA ASP A 73 16.66 -4.45 -4.67
C ASP A 73 17.92 -5.34 -4.69
N GLY A 74 18.40 -5.80 -3.53
CA GLY A 74 19.49 -6.77 -3.41
C GLY A 74 20.62 -6.33 -2.48
N PRO A 75 21.68 -7.15 -2.34
CA PRO A 75 22.85 -6.80 -1.52
C PRO A 75 23.64 -5.63 -2.13
N ILE A 76 24.34 -4.89 -1.27
CA ILE A 76 25.34 -3.87 -1.62
C ILE A 76 26.72 -4.28 -1.10
N ASP A 77 27.77 -3.55 -1.50
CA ASP A 77 29.18 -3.92 -1.28
C ASP A 77 29.56 -4.12 0.20
N ASP A 78 28.88 -3.44 1.13
CA ASP A 78 29.13 -3.57 2.57
C ASP A 78 28.38 -4.74 3.25
N GLY A 79 27.70 -5.57 2.47
CA GLY A 79 26.96 -6.74 2.94
C GLY A 79 25.55 -6.44 3.47
N ARG A 80 25.11 -5.18 3.45
CA ARG A 80 23.71 -4.82 3.71
C ARG A 80 22.85 -5.06 2.48
N ILE A 81 21.54 -5.04 2.67
CA ILE A 81 20.53 -5.19 1.64
C ILE A 81 19.87 -3.84 1.39
N ARG A 82 19.89 -3.40 0.13
CA ARG A 82 19.12 -2.24 -0.33
C ARG A 82 17.67 -2.66 -0.55
N THR A 83 16.77 -1.87 0.00
CA THR A 83 15.33 -2.10 -0.02
C THR A 83 14.62 -0.77 -0.26
N ARG A 84 13.46 -0.78 -0.92
CA ARG A 84 12.56 0.37 -1.01
C ARG A 84 11.33 0.15 -0.16
N VAL A 85 11.04 1.09 0.72
CA VAL A 85 9.82 1.13 1.54
C VAL A 85 8.90 2.21 1.03
N THR A 86 7.65 1.87 0.71
CA THR A 86 6.68 2.80 0.12
C THR A 86 5.55 3.19 1.07
N ALA A 87 5.11 4.46 0.99
CA ALA A 87 3.92 4.96 1.66
C ALA A 87 3.32 6.15 0.90
N PRO A 88 2.10 6.62 1.26
CA PRO A 88 1.49 7.79 0.62
C PRO A 88 2.29 9.10 0.76
N THR A 89 3.09 9.25 1.83
CA THR A 89 3.84 10.48 2.13
C THR A 89 5.16 10.17 2.80
N ALA A 90 6.14 11.07 2.68
CA ALA A 90 7.43 10.96 3.38
C ALA A 90 7.27 10.87 4.91
N TRP A 91 6.30 11.58 5.48
CA TRP A 91 5.98 11.50 6.91
C TRP A 91 5.55 10.07 7.31
N MET A 92 4.70 9.42 6.53
CA MET A 92 4.27 8.05 6.80
C MET A 92 5.42 7.05 6.66
N VAL A 93 6.31 7.24 5.67
CA VAL A 93 7.53 6.42 5.58
C VAL A 93 8.39 6.62 6.82
N ALA A 94 8.62 7.85 7.25
CA ALA A 94 9.37 8.14 8.47
C ALA A 94 8.74 7.49 9.71
N GLN A 95 7.41 7.52 9.85
CA GLN A 95 6.70 6.84 10.95
C GLN A 95 6.90 5.32 10.94
N GLN A 96 6.83 4.69 9.76
CA GLN A 96 7.07 3.24 9.62
C GLN A 96 8.51 2.86 9.99
N LEU A 97 9.47 3.73 9.67
CA LEU A 97 10.91 3.47 9.85
C LEU A 97 11.45 3.93 11.22
N ALA A 98 10.78 4.86 11.90
CA ALA A 98 11.28 5.47 13.14
C ALA A 98 11.60 4.44 14.24
N GLY A 99 10.83 3.37 14.33
CA GLY A 99 11.03 2.30 15.32
C GLY A 99 12.29 1.44 15.11
N TRP A 100 12.94 1.54 13.94
CA TRP A 100 14.13 0.75 13.62
C TRP A 100 15.43 1.36 14.17
N GLY A 101 15.43 2.67 14.46
CA GLY A 101 16.60 3.39 14.95
C GLY A 101 17.84 3.12 14.09
N ALA A 102 18.98 2.84 14.75
CA ALA A 102 20.25 2.57 14.08
C ALA A 102 20.31 1.24 13.30
N SER A 103 19.26 0.42 13.35
CA SER A 103 19.20 -0.86 12.62
C SER A 103 18.91 -0.67 11.12
N ILE A 104 18.53 0.54 10.71
CA ILE A 104 18.25 0.90 9.33
C ILE A 104 18.92 2.23 8.99
N GLU A 105 19.40 2.38 7.76
CA GLU A 105 19.89 3.66 7.24
C GLU A 105 19.00 4.08 6.08
N VAL A 106 18.48 5.31 6.11
CA VAL A 106 17.73 5.91 5.00
C VAL A 106 18.72 6.69 4.13
N VAL A 107 18.78 6.37 2.84
CA VAL A 107 19.78 6.93 1.91
C VAL A 107 19.17 7.75 0.75
N GLY A 108 17.84 7.81 0.66
CA GLY A 108 17.12 8.58 -0.37
C GLY A 108 15.63 8.30 -0.37
#